data_AF-A0A831RGF6-F1
#
_entry.id   AF-A0A831RGF6-F1
#
_cell.length_a   1.000
_cell.length_b   1.000
_cell.length_c   1.000
_cell.angle_alpha   90.00
_cell.angle_beta   90.00
_cell.angle_gamma   90.00
#
_symmetry.space_group_name_H-M   'P 1'
#
loop_
_entity.id
_entity.type
_entity.pdbx_description
1 polymer ?
#
loop_
_entity_poly.entity_id
_entity_poly.type
_entity_poly.pdbx_seq_one_letter_code
_entity_poly.pdbx_strand_id
1 'polypeptide(L)'
;MTESTRKEDERFAALLGLAATKPEPDEACPDPEVLAAFIENRLPKSRHQQVLSHIDRCEHCYQEWLEVSLSLEEARPAEQPVGKPTWWQRLRESLQPRPWLIPLTAAVAMTLVVLAVVIQKPAAPIWQPQQLVALVRQHSGIEQALARLPQANTAFAFSDTNEDPARRAFVAGLRDAQRWLGTGKPLVSVDDEDWRQSPWQDYYHLGQWALLAWTLANSDPVSAEEWQVFDRHCLALIDRFQRQPEDPARDRLLASLQEVHGLMSGLADRPDPVAQARLARKLQQIIHQWLV
;
A
#
# COMPACT_ATOMS: atom_id res chain seq x y z
N MET A 1 1.92 -25.79 -27.54
CA MET A 1 2.54 -24.46 -27.35
C MET A 1 2.07 -23.56 -28.46
N THR A 2 1.45 -22.45 -28.12
CA THR A 2 0.95 -21.47 -29.11
C THR A 2 2.06 -20.50 -29.45
N GLU A 3 2.02 -19.90 -30.64
CA GLU A 3 3.02 -18.92 -31.08
C GLU A 3 3.12 -17.70 -30.13
N SER A 4 2.05 -17.43 -29.38
CA SER A 4 1.98 -16.40 -28.33
C SER A 4 2.93 -16.69 -27.17
N THR A 5 2.99 -17.93 -26.67
CA THR A 5 3.84 -18.27 -25.52
C THR A 5 5.32 -18.12 -25.85
N ARG A 6 5.72 -18.41 -27.11
CA ARG A 6 7.12 -18.27 -27.53
C ARG A 6 7.59 -16.81 -27.56
N LYS A 7 6.73 -15.88 -27.98
CA LYS A 7 7.04 -14.44 -28.01
C LYS A 7 7.14 -13.84 -26.61
N GLU A 8 6.34 -14.34 -25.66
CA GLU A 8 6.39 -13.92 -24.26
C GLU A 8 7.69 -14.41 -23.59
N ASP A 9 8.09 -15.65 -23.84
CA ASP A 9 9.36 -16.21 -23.34
C ASP A 9 10.59 -15.48 -23.90
N GLU A 10 10.59 -15.16 -25.20
CA GLU A 10 11.67 -14.38 -25.84
C GLU A 10 11.77 -12.96 -25.27
N ARG A 11 10.62 -12.31 -25.01
CA ARG A 11 10.57 -10.97 -24.42
C ARG A 11 11.03 -10.97 -22.96
N PHE A 12 10.66 -12.00 -22.20
CA PHE A 12 11.09 -12.17 -20.83
C PHE A 12 12.60 -12.43 -20.74
N ALA A 13 13.14 -13.28 -21.61
CA ALA A 13 14.58 -13.53 -21.70
C ALA A 13 15.38 -12.26 -22.07
N ALA A 14 14.85 -11.42 -22.97
CA ALA A 14 15.46 -10.14 -23.30
C ALA A 14 15.45 -9.15 -22.11
N LEU A 15 14.34 -9.08 -21.36
CA LEU A 15 14.25 -8.25 -20.16
C LEU A 15 15.16 -8.73 -19.04
N LEU A 16 15.31 -10.05 -18.86
CA LEU A 16 16.28 -10.63 -17.93
C LEU A 16 17.72 -10.35 -18.36
N GLY A 17 18.01 -10.41 -19.67
CA GLY A 17 19.32 -10.04 -20.22
C GLY A 17 19.70 -8.58 -19.95
N LEU A 18 18.73 -7.67 -20.05
CA LEU A 18 18.90 -6.24 -19.72
C LEU A 18 19.05 -5.98 -18.22
N ALA A 19 18.35 -6.73 -17.37
CA ALA A 19 18.49 -6.62 -15.91
C ALA A 19 19.79 -7.26 -15.38
N ALA A 20 20.26 -8.33 -16.02
CA ALA A 20 21.50 -9.01 -15.66
C ALA A 20 22.76 -8.28 -16.15
N THR A 21 22.64 -7.49 -17.22
CA THR A 21 23.70 -6.57 -17.64
C THR A 21 23.63 -5.30 -16.81
N LYS A 22 23.98 -5.41 -15.52
CA LYS A 22 24.28 -4.26 -14.65
C LYS A 22 25.44 -3.53 -15.34
N PRO A 23 25.24 -2.34 -15.93
CA PRO A 23 26.34 -1.64 -16.57
C PRO A 23 27.37 -1.35 -15.48
N GLU A 24 28.60 -1.85 -15.65
CA GLU A 24 29.69 -1.38 -14.81
C GLU A 24 29.74 0.14 -14.96
N PRO A 25 29.71 0.90 -13.85
CA PRO A 25 29.74 2.34 -13.96
C PRO A 25 31.08 2.75 -14.58
N ASP A 26 31.04 3.20 -15.84
CA ASP A 26 32.21 3.73 -16.59
C ASP A 26 32.78 5.01 -15.95
N GLU A 27 32.04 5.62 -15.01
CA GLU A 27 32.44 6.84 -14.31
C GLU A 27 33.00 6.52 -12.93
N ALA A 28 34.18 7.08 -12.61
CA ALA A 28 34.76 6.99 -11.28
C ALA A 28 33.80 7.54 -10.20
N CYS A 29 33.82 6.94 -9.01
CA CYS A 29 33.01 7.38 -7.88
C CYS A 29 33.26 8.88 -7.59
N PRO A 30 32.20 9.66 -7.26
CA PRO A 30 32.36 11.04 -6.85
C PRO A 30 33.27 11.15 -5.63
N ASP A 31 34.05 12.23 -5.58
CA ASP A 31 34.89 12.54 -4.43
C ASP A 31 34.04 12.60 -3.13
N PRO A 32 34.54 12.09 -1.98
CA PRO A 32 33.82 12.14 -0.70
C PRO A 32 33.32 13.54 -0.31
N GLU A 33 34.05 14.61 -0.66
CA GLU A 33 33.61 15.99 -0.39
C GLU A 33 32.35 16.36 -1.18
N VAL A 34 32.22 15.83 -2.39
CA VAL A 34 31.03 16.02 -3.24
C VAL A 34 29.84 15.27 -2.66
N LEU A 35 30.05 14.05 -2.16
CA LEU A 35 28.99 13.25 -1.53
C LEU A 35 28.50 13.90 -0.22
N ALA A 36 29.41 14.45 0.60
CA ALA A 36 29.04 15.22 1.79
C ALA A 36 28.23 16.48 1.43
N ALA A 37 28.68 17.24 0.42
CA ALA A 37 27.95 18.42 -0.05
C ALA A 37 26.56 18.08 -0.64
N PHE A 38 26.40 16.88 -1.21
CA PHE A 38 25.11 16.37 -1.67
C PHE A 38 24.15 16.13 -0.50
N ILE A 39 24.59 15.41 0.53
CA ILE A 39 23.78 15.07 1.72
C ILE A 39 23.30 16.33 2.45
N GLU A 40 24.15 17.34 2.55
CA GLU A 40 23.84 18.61 3.20
C GLU A 40 23.04 19.58 2.31
N ASN A 41 22.59 19.16 1.12
CA ASN A 41 21.90 19.98 0.14
C ASN A 41 22.67 21.26 -0.28
N ARG A 42 24.01 21.22 -0.27
CA ARG A 42 24.88 22.35 -0.65
C ARG A 42 25.28 22.37 -2.13
N LEU A 43 24.98 21.30 -2.89
CA LEU A 43 25.29 21.24 -4.32
C LEU A 43 24.27 22.04 -5.17
N PRO A 44 24.71 22.67 -6.28
CA PRO A 44 23.78 23.23 -7.25
C PRO A 44 22.96 22.13 -7.92
N LYS A 45 21.72 22.44 -8.32
CA LYS A 45 20.71 21.47 -8.82
C LYS A 45 21.24 20.53 -9.93
N SER A 46 22.07 21.03 -10.85
CA SER A 46 22.66 20.22 -11.92
C SER A 46 23.62 19.15 -11.40
N ARG A 47 24.52 19.51 -10.47
CA ARG A 47 25.44 18.59 -9.79
C ARG A 47 24.69 17.61 -8.90
N HIS A 48 23.63 18.06 -8.25
CA HIS A 48 22.78 17.21 -7.41
C HIS A 48 22.16 16.07 -8.23
N GLN A 49 21.64 16.37 -9.44
CA GLN A 49 21.10 15.34 -10.34
C GLN A 49 22.16 14.36 -10.85
N GLN A 50 23.39 14.83 -11.10
CA GLN A 50 24.50 13.95 -11.50
C GLN A 50 24.88 12.96 -10.40
N VAL A 51 25.04 13.45 -9.16
CA VAL A 51 25.37 12.59 -8.01
C VAL A 51 24.25 11.59 -7.75
N LEU A 52 22.99 12.02 -7.83
CA LEU A 52 21.83 11.12 -7.69
C LEU A 52 21.82 10.02 -8.76
N SER A 53 22.06 10.38 -10.03
CA SER A 53 22.15 9.40 -11.12
C SER A 53 23.33 8.43 -10.98
N HIS A 54 24.42 8.84 -10.33
CA HIS A 54 25.54 7.96 -10.03
C HIS A 54 25.20 7.00 -8.89
N ILE A 55 24.63 7.50 -7.78
CA ILE A 55 24.20 6.70 -6.62
C ILE A 55 23.22 5.59 -7.06
N ASP A 56 22.32 5.88 -8.00
CA ASP A 56 21.36 4.91 -8.54
C ASP A 56 22.03 3.72 -9.28
N ARG A 57 23.25 3.91 -9.78
CA ARG A 57 24.00 2.90 -10.55
C ARG A 57 25.19 2.30 -9.80
N CYS A 58 25.69 2.98 -8.76
CA CYS A 58 26.88 2.60 -8.02
C CYS A 58 26.53 2.12 -6.61
N GLU A 59 26.63 0.79 -6.40
CA GLU A 59 26.31 0.15 -5.12
C GLU A 59 27.18 0.65 -3.96
N HIS A 60 28.45 0.96 -4.22
CA HIS A 60 29.37 1.46 -3.20
C HIS A 60 28.96 2.86 -2.69
N CYS A 61 28.70 3.80 -3.59
CA CYS A 61 28.27 5.15 -3.22
C CYS A 61 26.88 5.16 -2.56
N TYR A 62 26.03 4.21 -2.92
CA TYR A 62 24.74 4.04 -2.26
C TYR A 62 24.88 3.64 -0.78
N GLN A 63 25.76 2.67 -0.48
CA GLN A 63 26.02 2.25 0.90
C GLN A 63 26.58 3.40 1.74
N GLU A 64 27.58 4.14 1.23
CA GLU A 64 28.15 5.29 1.95
C GLU A 64 27.11 6.38 2.23
N TRP A 65 26.26 6.69 1.26
CA TRP A 65 25.17 7.65 1.44
C TRP A 65 24.18 7.22 2.53
N LEU A 66 23.83 5.93 2.57
CA LEU A 66 22.91 5.37 3.56
C LEU A 66 23.48 5.45 4.98
N GLU A 67 24.73 5.06 5.17
CA GLU A 67 25.41 5.10 6.47
C GLU A 67 25.48 6.52 7.04
N VAL A 68 25.80 7.50 6.20
CA VAL A 68 25.88 8.91 6.62
C VAL A 68 24.49 9.48 6.91
N SER A 69 23.47 9.14 6.12
CA SER A 69 22.10 9.62 6.32
C SER A 69 21.51 9.13 7.65
N LEU A 70 21.71 7.86 8.00
CA LEU A 70 21.30 7.29 9.28
C LEU A 70 22.00 7.98 10.47
N SER A 71 23.29 8.26 10.33
CA SER A 71 24.07 8.95 11.37
C SER A 71 23.58 10.39 11.61
N LEU A 72 23.14 11.09 10.56
CA LEU A 72 22.59 12.45 10.67
C LEU A 72 21.22 12.48 11.34
N GLU A 73 20.40 11.46 11.12
CA GLU A 73 19.09 11.35 11.76
C GLU A 73 19.21 11.07 13.26
N GLU A 74 20.14 10.20 13.67
CA GLU A 74 20.45 9.95 15.08
C GLU A 74 21.00 11.20 15.79
N ALA A 75 21.73 12.05 15.07
CA ALA A 75 22.26 13.31 15.58
C ALA A 75 21.21 14.44 15.65
N ARG A 76 20.01 14.26 15.07
CA ARG A 76 18.98 15.30 15.04
C ARG A 76 18.32 15.42 16.42
N PRO A 77 18.42 16.56 17.13
CA PRO A 77 17.76 16.72 18.41
C PRO A 77 16.24 16.61 18.22
N ALA A 78 15.58 15.81 19.06
CA ALA A 78 14.14 15.61 19.02
C ALA A 78 13.40 16.95 19.14
N GLU A 79 12.91 17.47 18.01
CA GLU A 79 12.06 18.65 17.98
C GLU A 79 10.74 18.31 18.66
N GLN A 80 10.55 18.82 19.88
CA GLN A 80 9.30 18.65 20.60
C GLN A 80 8.18 19.38 19.84
N PRO A 81 7.07 18.69 19.49
CA PRO A 81 5.97 19.33 18.79
C PRO A 81 5.35 20.40 19.70
N VAL A 82 5.51 21.67 19.31
CA VAL A 82 4.88 22.81 19.99
C VAL A 82 3.38 22.74 19.73
N GLY A 83 2.65 22.16 20.67
CA GLY A 83 1.21 21.94 20.59
C GLY A 83 0.43 23.25 20.46
N LYS A 84 -0.15 23.51 19.29
CA LYS A 84 -1.13 24.57 19.12
C LYS A 84 -2.50 24.09 19.59
N PRO A 85 -3.26 24.90 20.35
CA PRO A 85 -4.57 24.53 20.86
C PRO A 85 -5.56 24.31 19.69
N THR A 86 -6.18 23.14 19.67
CA THR A 86 -7.10 22.69 18.63
C THR A 86 -8.48 23.32 18.81
N TRP A 87 -9.07 23.79 17.71
CA TRP A 87 -10.40 24.43 17.64
C TRP A 87 -11.54 23.62 18.30
N TRP A 88 -11.38 22.30 18.44
CA TRP A 88 -12.27 21.40 19.17
C TRP A 88 -12.45 21.76 20.66
N GLN A 89 -11.44 22.34 21.31
CA GLN A 89 -11.57 22.80 22.70
C GLN A 89 -12.53 24.00 22.81
N ARG A 90 -12.57 24.89 21.82
CA ARG A 90 -13.50 26.04 21.81
C ARG A 90 -14.95 25.64 21.54
N LEU A 91 -15.18 24.60 20.73
CA LEU A 91 -16.53 24.15 20.42
C LEU A 91 -17.21 23.49 21.63
N ARG A 92 -16.44 22.72 22.42
CA ARG A 92 -16.93 22.00 23.61
C ARG A 92 -17.39 22.93 24.74
N GLU A 93 -16.83 24.12 24.83
CA GLU A 93 -17.24 25.14 25.82
C GLU A 93 -18.55 25.85 25.43
N SER A 94 -18.89 25.93 24.14
CA SER A 94 -20.12 26.60 23.66
C SER A 94 -21.40 25.75 23.82
N LEU A 95 -21.25 24.45 24.07
CA LEU A 95 -22.33 23.46 24.11
C LEU A 95 -22.82 23.13 25.53
N GLN A 96 -22.51 23.97 26.54
CA GLN A 96 -23.02 23.75 27.89
C GLN A 96 -24.55 23.93 27.93
N PRO A 97 -25.30 22.93 28.45
CA PRO A 97 -26.75 22.91 28.38
C PRO A 97 -27.38 23.97 29.30
N ARG A 98 -28.20 24.86 28.73
CA ARG A 98 -29.05 25.78 29.49
C ARG A 98 -30.38 25.10 29.86
N PRO A 99 -30.78 25.10 31.14
CA PRO A 99 -31.84 24.22 31.68
C PRO A 99 -33.30 24.57 31.29
N TRP A 100 -33.56 25.54 30.40
CA TRP A 100 -34.92 26.04 30.14
C TRP A 100 -35.61 25.49 28.86
N LEU A 101 -35.02 24.51 28.18
CA LEU A 101 -35.53 23.95 26.90
C LEU A 101 -36.12 22.53 27.00
N ILE A 102 -36.52 22.09 28.19
CA ILE A 102 -36.85 20.68 28.47
C ILE A 102 -38.06 20.11 27.69
N PRO A 103 -39.20 20.81 27.48
CA PRO A 103 -40.39 20.15 26.90
C PRO A 103 -40.35 19.97 25.36
N LEU A 104 -39.40 20.59 24.64
CA LEU A 104 -39.25 20.45 23.18
C LEU A 104 -38.30 19.30 22.76
N THR A 105 -37.68 18.61 23.73
CA THR A 105 -36.61 17.64 23.48
C THR A 105 -37.10 16.27 23.03
N ALA A 106 -38.30 15.82 23.42
CA ALA A 106 -38.77 14.45 23.17
C ALA A 106 -39.08 14.17 21.68
N ALA A 107 -39.73 15.12 20.99
CA ALA A 107 -40.03 14.98 19.56
C ALA A 107 -38.73 15.00 18.73
N VAL A 108 -37.82 15.94 19.05
CA VAL A 108 -36.50 16.04 18.42
C VAL A 108 -35.67 14.79 18.68
N ALA A 109 -35.71 14.21 19.88
CA ALA A 109 -35.00 12.97 20.21
C ALA A 109 -35.49 11.79 19.37
N MET A 110 -36.80 11.59 19.17
CA MET A 110 -37.29 10.51 18.31
C MET A 110 -36.94 10.73 16.83
N THR A 111 -37.04 11.97 16.32
CA THR A 111 -36.63 12.25 14.94
C THR A 111 -35.12 12.03 14.77
N LEU A 112 -34.31 12.42 15.75
CA LEU A 112 -32.87 12.17 15.76
C LEU A 112 -32.53 10.67 15.89
N VAL A 113 -33.32 9.86 16.61
CA VAL A 113 -33.11 8.40 16.68
C VAL A 113 -33.43 7.74 15.35
N VAL A 114 -34.56 8.07 14.72
CA VAL A 114 -34.91 7.52 13.39
C VAL A 114 -33.88 7.97 12.35
N LEU A 115 -33.49 9.25 12.37
CA LEU A 115 -32.46 9.77 11.49
C LEU A 115 -31.10 9.12 11.77
N ALA A 116 -30.74 8.90 13.03
CA ALA A 116 -29.51 8.20 13.40
C ALA A 116 -29.52 6.74 12.96
N VAL A 117 -30.65 6.03 13.02
CA VAL A 117 -30.77 4.64 12.55
C VAL A 117 -30.71 4.57 11.02
N VAL A 118 -31.33 5.52 10.30
CA VAL A 118 -31.28 5.56 8.83
C VAL A 118 -29.92 6.06 8.31
N ILE A 119 -29.24 6.93 9.06
CA ILE A 119 -27.89 7.45 8.73
C ILE A 119 -26.78 6.57 9.31
N GLN A 120 -27.07 5.64 10.22
CA GLN A 120 -26.18 4.52 10.56
C GLN A 120 -26.10 3.58 9.35
N LYS A 121 -25.50 4.08 8.26
CA LYS A 121 -24.71 3.24 7.39
C LYS A 121 -23.81 2.46 8.34
N PRO A 122 -23.88 1.11 8.36
CA PRO A 122 -23.01 0.33 9.22
C PRO A 122 -21.60 0.87 9.00
N ALA A 123 -20.96 1.30 10.09
CA ALA A 123 -19.64 1.90 10.01
C ALA A 123 -18.80 0.99 9.14
N ALA A 124 -18.29 1.53 8.03
CA ALA A 124 -17.53 0.73 7.07
C ALA A 124 -16.52 -0.10 7.88
N PRO A 125 -16.43 -1.42 7.64
CA PRO A 125 -15.65 -2.29 8.49
C PRO A 125 -14.26 -1.68 8.67
N ILE A 126 -13.89 -1.51 9.93
CA ILE A 126 -12.56 -0.99 10.29
C ILE A 126 -11.57 -1.92 9.60
N TRP A 127 -10.55 -1.34 8.95
CA TRP A 127 -9.51 -2.14 8.31
C TRP A 127 -8.81 -2.97 9.39
N GLN A 128 -9.03 -4.29 9.36
CA GLN A 128 -8.52 -5.24 10.36
C GLN A 128 -7.66 -6.30 9.65
N PRO A 129 -6.44 -5.93 9.23
CA PRO A 129 -5.60 -6.83 8.46
C PRO A 129 -5.18 -8.07 9.28
N GLN A 130 -5.26 -8.00 10.62
CA GLN A 130 -4.97 -9.12 11.51
C GLN A 130 -5.90 -10.31 11.27
N GLN A 131 -7.19 -10.05 11.04
CA GLN A 131 -8.16 -11.10 10.76
C GLN A 131 -7.90 -11.74 9.39
N LEU A 132 -7.61 -10.92 8.37
CA LEU A 132 -7.29 -11.42 7.03
C LEU A 132 -6.02 -12.26 7.02
N VAL A 133 -4.96 -11.81 7.69
CA VAL A 133 -3.71 -12.56 7.80
C VAL A 133 -3.92 -13.87 8.55
N ALA A 134 -4.67 -13.85 9.66
CA ALA A 134 -4.96 -15.06 10.41
C ALA A 134 -5.72 -16.09 9.56
N LEU A 135 -6.67 -15.64 8.74
CA LEU A 135 -7.43 -16.48 7.81
C LEU A 135 -6.50 -17.05 6.73
N VAL A 136 -5.73 -16.22 6.03
CA VAL A 136 -4.80 -16.69 4.99
C VAL A 136 -3.83 -17.72 5.55
N ARG A 137 -3.30 -17.51 6.76
CA ARG A 137 -2.34 -18.41 7.45
C ARG A 137 -2.89 -19.79 7.80
N GLN A 138 -4.21 -19.99 7.77
CA GLN A 138 -4.83 -21.30 8.02
C GLN A 138 -4.76 -22.22 6.79
N HIS A 139 -4.51 -21.68 5.60
CA HIS A 139 -4.43 -22.49 4.39
C HIS A 139 -3.04 -23.11 4.18
N SER A 140 -3.00 -24.34 3.71
CA SER A 140 -1.77 -24.94 3.18
C SER A 140 -1.37 -24.30 1.85
N GLY A 141 -0.07 -24.35 1.52
CA GLY A 141 0.45 -23.85 0.26
C GLY A 141 0.81 -22.36 0.23
N ILE A 142 0.67 -21.63 1.33
CA ILE A 142 1.03 -20.20 1.42
C ILE A 142 2.49 -19.97 1.04
N GLU A 143 3.42 -20.79 1.55
CA GLU A 143 4.85 -20.66 1.22
C GLU A 143 5.09 -20.80 -0.29
N GLN A 144 4.36 -21.71 -0.96
CA GLN A 144 4.45 -21.87 -2.41
C GLN A 144 3.83 -20.70 -3.16
N ALA A 145 2.71 -20.16 -2.67
CA ALA A 145 2.11 -18.95 -3.22
C ALA A 145 3.06 -17.76 -3.08
N LEU A 146 3.63 -17.54 -1.89
CA LEU A 146 4.60 -16.48 -1.64
C LEU A 146 5.86 -16.61 -2.50
N ALA A 147 6.35 -17.83 -2.75
CA ALA A 147 7.48 -18.06 -3.65
C ALA A 147 7.19 -17.72 -5.12
N ARG A 148 5.92 -17.68 -5.53
CA ARG A 148 5.46 -17.31 -6.88
C ARG A 148 5.12 -15.83 -7.01
N LEU A 149 5.19 -15.05 -5.92
CA LEU A 149 4.97 -13.61 -6.03
C LEU A 149 5.93 -13.04 -7.07
N PRO A 150 5.47 -12.10 -7.91
CA PRO A 150 6.39 -11.28 -8.67
C PRO A 150 7.35 -10.68 -7.64
N GLN A 151 8.61 -11.11 -7.67
CA GLN A 151 9.63 -10.40 -6.93
C GLN A 151 9.60 -9.02 -7.53
N ALA A 152 9.11 -8.03 -6.77
CA ALA A 152 9.27 -6.64 -7.15
C ALA A 152 10.77 -6.51 -7.38
N ASN A 153 11.18 -6.38 -8.65
CA ASN A 153 12.58 -6.25 -8.99
C ASN A 153 13.09 -5.15 -8.07
N THR A 154 14.00 -5.50 -7.18
CA THR A 154 14.71 -4.57 -6.30
C THR A 154 15.68 -3.74 -7.13
N ALA A 155 15.25 -3.31 -8.33
CA ALA A 155 15.86 -2.20 -9.01
C ALA A 155 15.85 -1.06 -7.99
N PHE A 156 17.06 -0.62 -7.67
CA PHE A 156 17.41 0.09 -6.46
C PHE A 156 16.46 1.25 -6.17
N ALA A 157 16.23 1.50 -4.88
CA ALA A 157 15.28 2.47 -4.34
C ALA A 157 15.55 3.97 -4.70
N PHE A 158 16.33 4.25 -5.74
CA PHE A 158 16.80 5.58 -6.15
C PHE A 158 16.35 6.02 -7.54
N SER A 159 15.84 5.12 -8.37
CA SER A 159 15.49 5.47 -9.76
C SER A 159 14.23 6.32 -9.92
N ASP A 160 13.40 6.47 -8.88
CA ASP A 160 12.23 7.35 -8.92
C ASP A 160 12.13 8.27 -7.68
N THR A 161 12.98 9.30 -7.62
CA THR A 161 12.73 10.47 -6.74
C THR A 161 11.49 11.28 -7.13
N ASN A 162 10.74 10.83 -8.14
CA ASN A 162 9.48 11.39 -8.60
C ASN A 162 8.33 10.36 -8.57
N GLU A 163 8.51 9.25 -7.84
CA GLU A 163 7.48 8.22 -7.72
C GLU A 163 6.25 8.78 -6.99
N ASP A 164 5.08 8.53 -7.59
CA ASP A 164 3.78 8.84 -7.03
C ASP A 164 3.66 8.29 -5.59
N PRO A 165 3.42 9.14 -4.57
CA PRO A 165 3.27 8.69 -3.18
C PRO A 165 2.20 7.61 -2.99
N ALA A 166 1.16 7.58 -3.83
CA ALA A 166 0.16 6.51 -3.83
C ALA A 166 0.78 5.14 -4.12
N ARG A 167 1.68 5.11 -5.12
CA ARG A 167 2.40 3.90 -5.51
C ARG A 167 3.33 3.43 -4.40
N ARG A 168 4.11 4.34 -3.81
CA ARG A 168 4.99 4.03 -2.66
C ARG A 168 4.20 3.43 -1.50
N ALA A 169 3.06 4.03 -1.15
CA ALA A 169 2.16 3.51 -0.12
C ALA A 169 1.66 2.10 -0.43
N PHE A 170 1.22 1.85 -1.67
CA PHE A 170 0.78 0.52 -2.12
C PHE A 170 1.89 -0.53 -1.99
N VAL A 171 3.10 -0.21 -2.45
CA VAL A 171 4.26 -1.12 -2.36
C VAL A 171 4.64 -1.39 -0.91
N ALA A 172 4.62 -0.37 -0.04
CA ALA A 172 4.84 -0.56 1.40
C ALA A 172 3.79 -1.52 2.00
N GLY A 173 2.53 -1.38 1.60
CA GLY A 173 1.44 -2.28 1.98
C GLY A 173 1.68 -3.74 1.57
N LEU A 174 2.14 -3.97 0.34
CA LEU A 174 2.52 -5.31 -0.14
C LEU A 174 3.63 -5.92 0.74
N ARG A 175 4.73 -5.17 0.95
CA ARG A 175 5.89 -5.64 1.74
C ARG A 175 5.47 -5.97 3.17
N ASP A 176 4.64 -5.13 3.78
CA ASP A 176 4.14 -5.36 5.14
C ASP A 176 3.30 -6.63 5.25
N ALA A 177 2.38 -6.85 4.31
CA ALA A 177 1.57 -8.07 4.29
C ALA A 177 2.44 -9.31 4.05
N GLN A 178 3.46 -9.23 3.18
CA GLN A 178 4.38 -10.33 2.94
C GLN A 178 5.17 -10.71 4.20
N ARG A 179 5.75 -9.71 4.87
CA ARG A 179 6.49 -9.91 6.13
C ARG A 179 5.59 -10.47 7.22
N TRP A 180 4.34 -10.03 7.27
CA TRP A 180 3.39 -10.51 8.25
C TRP A 180 2.98 -11.96 8.01
N LEU A 181 2.76 -12.37 6.75
CA LEU A 181 2.51 -13.78 6.43
C LEU A 181 3.67 -14.69 6.88
N GLY A 182 4.92 -14.25 6.64
CA GLY A 182 6.12 -15.02 7.03
C GLY A 182 6.38 -15.05 8.54
N THR A 183 6.26 -13.93 9.24
CA THR A 183 6.60 -13.84 10.68
C THR A 183 5.43 -14.13 11.61
N GLY A 184 4.20 -14.01 11.11
CA GLY A 184 2.98 -14.14 11.90
C GLY A 184 2.69 -12.99 12.86
N LYS A 185 3.52 -11.95 12.89
CA LYS A 185 3.33 -10.79 13.75
C LYS A 185 3.19 -9.53 12.89
N PRO A 186 2.29 -8.60 13.26
CA PRO A 186 2.31 -7.27 12.65
C PRO A 186 3.65 -6.63 13.01
N LEU A 187 4.49 -6.42 12.00
CA LEU A 187 5.71 -5.66 12.20
C LEU A 187 5.34 -4.17 12.32
N VAL A 188 6.06 -3.48 13.20
CA VAL A 188 6.12 -2.02 13.16
C VAL A 188 6.66 -1.67 11.77
N SER A 189 6.04 -0.68 11.10
CA SER A 189 6.55 -0.20 9.81
C SER A 189 8.04 0.09 9.97
N VAL A 190 8.86 -0.48 9.08
CA VAL A 190 10.30 -0.22 9.08
C VAL A 190 10.60 1.05 8.27
N ASP A 191 9.64 1.50 7.46
CA ASP A 191 9.75 2.77 6.75
C ASP A 191 9.45 3.92 7.72
N ASP A 192 10.23 5.01 7.62
CA ASP A 192 10.10 6.22 8.45
C ASP A 192 8.74 6.93 8.27
N GLU A 193 8.05 6.67 7.16
CA GLU A 193 6.72 7.18 6.88
C GLU A 193 5.64 6.25 7.46
N ASP A 194 4.89 6.75 8.44
CA ASP A 194 3.69 6.06 8.93
C ASP A 194 2.54 6.18 7.91
N TRP A 195 2.59 5.34 6.87
CA TRP A 195 1.59 5.28 5.80
C TRP A 195 0.16 5.14 6.33
N ARG A 196 -0.02 4.52 7.50
CA ARG A 196 -1.33 4.29 8.13
C ARG A 196 -2.00 5.58 8.60
N GLN A 197 -1.23 6.64 8.80
CA GLN A 197 -1.71 7.97 9.18
C GLN A 197 -1.57 8.99 8.06
N SER A 198 -1.02 8.58 6.92
CA SER A 198 -0.81 9.44 5.76
C SER A 198 -2.10 9.63 4.95
N PRO A 199 -2.17 10.68 4.08
CA PRO A 199 -3.22 10.79 3.07
C PRO A 199 -3.31 9.60 2.11
N TRP A 200 -2.25 8.78 2.02
CA TRP A 200 -2.13 7.63 1.12
C TRP A 200 -2.46 6.29 1.80
N GLN A 201 -3.02 6.32 3.02
CA GLN A 201 -3.38 5.13 3.80
C GLN A 201 -4.23 4.10 3.04
N ASP A 202 -5.11 4.56 2.14
CA ASP A 202 -6.01 3.66 1.40
C ASP A 202 -5.25 2.88 0.32
N TYR A 203 -4.23 3.48 -0.30
CA TYR A 203 -3.32 2.77 -1.20
C TYR A 203 -2.46 1.76 -0.44
N TYR A 204 -1.99 2.11 0.75
CA TYR A 204 -1.30 1.18 1.65
C TYR A 204 -2.18 -0.01 2.04
N HIS A 205 -3.43 0.23 2.46
CA HIS A 205 -4.38 -0.84 2.76
C HIS A 205 -4.74 -1.69 1.54
N LEU A 206 -4.85 -1.05 0.36
CA LEU A 206 -5.05 -1.75 -0.91
C LEU A 206 -3.89 -2.70 -1.21
N GLY A 207 -2.64 -2.27 -1.01
CA GLY A 207 -1.46 -3.12 -1.15
C GLY A 207 -1.54 -4.35 -0.24
N GLN A 208 -1.78 -4.14 1.05
CA GLN A 208 -1.96 -5.23 2.01
C GLN A 208 -3.06 -6.20 1.58
N TRP A 209 -4.24 -5.67 1.24
CA TRP A 209 -5.39 -6.46 0.82
C TRP A 209 -5.10 -7.28 -0.44
N ALA A 210 -4.53 -6.64 -1.47
CA ALA A 210 -4.27 -7.27 -2.77
C ALA A 210 -3.34 -8.47 -2.61
N LEU A 211 -2.31 -8.37 -1.78
CA LEU A 211 -1.40 -9.48 -1.51
C LEU A 211 -2.11 -10.64 -0.80
N LEU A 212 -2.87 -10.33 0.25
CA LEU A 212 -3.57 -11.33 1.06
C LEU A 212 -4.62 -12.06 0.20
N ALA A 213 -5.39 -11.31 -0.59
CA ALA A 213 -6.39 -11.86 -1.50
C ALA A 213 -5.74 -12.72 -2.59
N TRP A 214 -4.60 -12.28 -3.13
CA TRP A 214 -3.87 -13.04 -4.15
C TRP A 214 -3.30 -14.34 -3.58
N THR A 215 -2.76 -14.28 -2.36
CA THR A 215 -2.23 -15.46 -1.65
C THR A 215 -3.34 -16.48 -1.41
N LEU A 216 -4.50 -16.01 -0.90
CA LEU A 216 -5.68 -16.83 -0.71
C LEU A 216 -6.19 -17.45 -2.02
N ALA A 217 -6.21 -16.66 -3.10
CA ALA A 217 -6.63 -17.17 -4.41
C ALA A 217 -5.68 -18.24 -4.98
N ASN A 218 -4.43 -18.32 -4.51
CA ASN A 218 -3.45 -19.32 -4.92
C ASN A 218 -3.30 -20.50 -3.93
N SER A 219 -4.04 -20.50 -2.82
CA SER A 219 -4.02 -21.61 -1.86
C SER A 219 -4.99 -22.72 -2.22
N ASP A 220 -4.99 -23.78 -1.42
CA ASP A 220 -5.99 -24.86 -1.45
C ASP A 220 -7.43 -24.33 -1.41
N PRO A 221 -8.46 -25.16 -1.74
CA PRO A 221 -9.83 -24.70 -1.87
C PRO A 221 -10.31 -23.86 -0.69
N VAL A 222 -10.77 -22.65 -1.01
CA VAL A 222 -11.20 -21.64 -0.03
C VAL A 222 -12.72 -21.70 0.10
N SER A 223 -13.21 -21.62 1.33
CA SER A 223 -14.65 -21.68 1.62
C SER A 223 -15.40 -20.42 1.21
N ALA A 224 -16.72 -20.54 1.04
CA ALA A 224 -17.59 -19.40 0.74
C ALA A 224 -17.53 -18.32 1.84
N GLU A 225 -17.47 -18.72 3.11
CA GLU A 225 -17.42 -17.80 4.26
C GLU A 225 -16.13 -16.97 4.26
N GLU A 226 -15.00 -17.59 3.92
CA GLU A 226 -13.72 -16.91 3.79
C GLU A 226 -13.73 -15.88 2.65
N TRP A 227 -14.33 -16.24 1.50
CA TRP A 227 -14.53 -15.29 0.40
C TRP A 227 -15.44 -14.13 0.79
N GLN A 228 -16.52 -14.36 1.55
CA GLN A 228 -17.37 -13.29 2.07
C GLN A 228 -16.61 -12.30 2.95
N VAL A 229 -15.63 -12.77 3.74
CA VAL A 229 -14.77 -11.86 4.53
C VAL A 229 -14.00 -10.94 3.59
N PHE A 230 -13.31 -11.49 2.60
CA PHE A 230 -12.52 -10.70 1.66
C PHE A 230 -13.35 -9.77 0.76
N ASP A 231 -14.53 -10.23 0.34
CA ASP A 231 -15.48 -9.46 -0.48
C ASP A 231 -15.96 -8.20 0.26
N ARG A 232 -16.31 -8.32 1.54
CA ARG A 232 -16.65 -7.15 2.39
C ARG A 232 -15.51 -6.14 2.49
N HIS A 233 -14.26 -6.61 2.57
CA HIS A 233 -13.10 -5.72 2.58
C HIS A 233 -12.87 -5.07 1.20
N CYS A 234 -13.12 -5.78 0.10
CA CYS A 234 -13.08 -5.22 -1.25
C CYS A 234 -14.09 -4.08 -1.42
N LEU A 235 -15.35 -4.31 -1.02
CA LEU A 235 -16.40 -3.29 -1.03
C LEU A 235 -16.03 -2.07 -0.20
N ALA A 236 -15.44 -2.27 0.98
CA ALA A 236 -15.00 -1.17 1.83
C ALA A 236 -13.88 -0.36 1.16
N LEU A 237 -12.94 -0.99 0.44
CA LEU A 237 -11.92 -0.29 -0.34
C LEU A 237 -12.54 0.51 -1.49
N ILE A 238 -13.48 -0.09 -2.25
CA ILE A 238 -14.20 0.60 -3.33
C ILE A 238 -14.91 1.84 -2.80
N ASP A 239 -15.66 1.73 -1.71
CA ASP A 239 -16.38 2.87 -1.09
C ASP A 239 -15.42 3.97 -0.61
N ARG A 240 -14.24 3.62 -0.10
CA ARG A 240 -13.21 4.62 0.28
C ARG A 240 -12.65 5.35 -0.93
N PHE A 241 -12.24 4.62 -1.97
CA PHE A 241 -11.71 5.24 -3.20
C PHE A 241 -12.77 6.08 -3.92
N GLN A 242 -14.05 5.70 -3.90
CA GLN A 242 -15.13 6.51 -4.46
C GLN A 242 -15.31 7.87 -3.77
N ARG A 243 -14.90 8.00 -2.50
CA ARG A 243 -15.00 9.26 -1.72
C ARG A 243 -13.77 10.14 -1.85
N GLN A 244 -12.67 9.63 -2.41
CA GLN A 244 -11.46 10.42 -2.61
C GLN A 244 -11.65 11.43 -3.77
N PRO A 245 -10.89 12.54 -3.79
CA PRO A 245 -10.89 13.50 -4.90
C PRO A 245 -10.64 12.83 -6.26
N GLU A 246 -11.06 13.48 -7.35
CA GLU A 246 -10.87 12.94 -8.70
C GLU A 246 -9.40 12.88 -9.10
N ASP A 247 -8.97 11.68 -9.49
CA ASP A 247 -7.63 11.37 -10.00
C ASP A 247 -7.77 10.32 -11.12
N PRO A 248 -7.18 10.53 -12.31
CA PRO A 248 -7.18 9.53 -13.38
C PRO A 248 -6.68 8.14 -12.96
N ALA A 249 -5.74 8.04 -12.02
CA ALA A 249 -5.27 6.74 -11.51
C ALA A 249 -6.33 6.03 -10.67
N ARG A 250 -7.08 6.79 -9.86
CA ARG A 250 -8.20 6.32 -9.05
C ARG A 250 -9.29 5.67 -9.89
N ASP A 251 -9.66 6.26 -11.04
CA ASP A 251 -10.76 5.73 -11.85
C ASP A 251 -10.42 4.36 -12.48
N ARG A 252 -9.18 4.19 -12.96
CA ARG A 252 -8.69 2.90 -13.47
C ARG A 252 -8.61 1.85 -12.37
N LEU A 253 -8.19 2.26 -11.18
CA LEU A 253 -8.15 1.41 -9.99
C LEU A 253 -9.56 0.98 -9.58
N LEU A 254 -10.52 1.90 -9.52
CA LEU A 254 -11.92 1.63 -9.18
C LEU A 254 -12.54 0.62 -10.15
N ALA A 255 -12.32 0.80 -11.46
CA ALA A 255 -12.79 -0.16 -12.45
C ALA A 255 -12.19 -1.56 -12.23
N SER A 256 -10.89 -1.64 -11.93
CA SER A 256 -10.22 -2.90 -11.61
C SER A 256 -10.75 -3.56 -10.34
N LEU A 257 -11.00 -2.77 -9.28
CA LEU A 257 -11.56 -3.26 -8.02
C LEU A 257 -13.00 -3.76 -8.18
N GLN A 258 -13.82 -3.08 -9.00
CA GLN A 258 -15.19 -3.52 -9.29
C GLN A 258 -15.22 -4.87 -10.01
N GLU A 259 -14.29 -5.10 -10.94
CA GLU A 259 -14.14 -6.40 -11.60
C GLU A 259 -13.72 -7.49 -10.62
N VAL A 260 -12.75 -7.19 -9.74
CA VAL A 260 -12.32 -8.11 -8.69
C VAL A 260 -13.45 -8.43 -7.73
N HIS A 261 -14.24 -7.43 -7.31
CA HIS A 261 -15.43 -7.62 -6.48
C HIS A 261 -16.44 -8.53 -7.18
N GLY A 262 -16.71 -8.36 -8.47
CA GLY A 262 -17.61 -9.26 -9.20
C GLY A 262 -17.14 -10.72 -9.19
N LEU A 263 -15.82 -10.96 -9.26
CA LEU A 263 -15.26 -12.31 -9.15
C LEU A 263 -15.33 -12.86 -7.72
N MET A 264 -15.02 -12.04 -6.72
CA MET A 264 -15.07 -12.42 -5.31
C MET A 264 -16.50 -12.70 -4.83
N SER A 265 -17.47 -11.85 -5.18
CA SER A 265 -18.88 -12.07 -4.87
C SER A 265 -19.39 -13.40 -5.45
N GLY A 266 -19.00 -13.75 -6.68
CA GLY A 266 -19.32 -15.06 -7.26
C GLY A 266 -18.72 -16.24 -6.47
N LEU A 267 -17.48 -16.10 -5.98
CA LEU A 267 -16.82 -17.10 -5.12
C LEU A 267 -17.44 -17.19 -3.72
N ALA A 268 -17.92 -16.07 -3.18
CA ALA A 268 -18.62 -15.97 -1.91
C ALA A 268 -20.00 -16.64 -1.95
N ASP A 269 -20.64 -16.68 -3.12
CA ASP A 269 -21.89 -17.42 -3.34
C ASP A 269 -21.62 -18.91 -3.62
N ARG A 270 -20.63 -19.20 -4.48
CA ARG A 270 -20.28 -20.56 -4.88
C ARG A 270 -18.79 -20.67 -5.20
N PRO A 271 -17.98 -21.26 -4.30
CA PRO A 271 -16.57 -21.50 -4.57
C PRO A 271 -16.37 -22.34 -5.83
N ASP A 272 -15.58 -21.82 -6.78
CA ASP A 272 -15.25 -22.47 -8.04
C ASP A 272 -13.75 -22.30 -8.33
N PRO A 273 -12.98 -23.39 -8.50
CA PRO A 273 -11.55 -23.31 -8.78
C PRO A 273 -11.20 -22.50 -10.04
N VAL A 274 -12.07 -22.50 -11.06
CA VAL A 274 -11.82 -21.74 -12.30
C VAL A 274 -11.99 -20.24 -12.06
N ALA A 275 -13.05 -19.84 -11.35
CA ALA A 275 -13.24 -18.46 -10.91
C ALA A 275 -12.12 -18.00 -9.96
N GLN A 276 -11.67 -18.86 -9.05
CA GLN A 276 -10.55 -18.58 -8.13
C GLN A 276 -9.24 -18.32 -8.91
N ALA A 277 -8.92 -19.16 -9.91
CA ALA A 277 -7.76 -18.93 -10.77
C ALA A 277 -7.88 -17.66 -11.64
N ARG A 278 -9.10 -17.26 -12.00
CA ARG A 278 -9.34 -15.99 -12.70
C ARG A 278 -9.10 -14.79 -11.78
N LEU A 279 -9.61 -14.86 -10.55
CA LEU A 279 -9.36 -13.86 -9.50
C LEU A 279 -7.85 -13.70 -9.23
N ALA A 280 -7.13 -14.80 -9.05
CA ALA A 280 -5.67 -14.78 -8.85
C ALA A 280 -4.94 -14.03 -9.97
N ARG A 281 -5.26 -14.29 -11.23
CA ARG A 281 -4.66 -13.59 -12.39
C ARG A 281 -5.02 -12.11 -12.40
N LYS A 282 -6.26 -11.74 -12.08
CA LYS A 282 -6.69 -10.33 -12.06
C LYS A 282 -5.97 -9.55 -10.96
N LEU A 283 -5.84 -10.13 -9.76
CA LEU A 283 -5.08 -9.55 -8.66
C LEU A 283 -3.59 -9.40 -9.02
N GLN A 284 -3.01 -10.40 -9.69
CA GLN A 284 -1.63 -10.30 -10.18
C GLN A 284 -1.43 -9.14 -11.16
N GLN A 285 -2.39 -8.91 -12.07
CA GLN A 285 -2.35 -7.76 -12.99
C GLN A 285 -2.39 -6.43 -12.24
N ILE A 286 -3.25 -6.30 -11.22
CA ILE A 286 -3.30 -5.09 -10.38
C ILE A 286 -1.96 -4.89 -9.67
N ILE A 287 -1.43 -5.93 -9.02
CA ILE A 287 -0.12 -5.87 -8.35
C ILE A 287 0.96 -5.42 -9.34
N HIS A 288 1.01 -6.01 -10.54
CA HIS A 288 2.01 -5.67 -11.55
C HIS A 288 1.86 -4.23 -12.08
N GLN A 289 0.64 -3.76 -12.33
CA GLN A 289 0.37 -2.40 -12.80
C GLN A 289 0.82 -1.31 -11.81
N TRP A 290 0.86 -1.62 -10.52
CA TRP A 290 1.34 -0.70 -9.48
C TRP A 290 2.83 -0.91 -9.16
N LEU A 291 3.43 -2.00 -9.63
CA LEU A 291 4.86 -2.25 -9.49
C LEU A 291 5.70 -1.73 -10.66
N VAL A 292 5.10 -1.46 -11.83
CA VAL A 292 5.77 -0.94 -13.05
C VAL A 292 5.38 0.50 -13.32
#